data_AF-A0A4S2LFG8-F1
#
_entry.id   AF-A0A4S2LFG8-F1
#
_cell.length_a   1.000
_cell.length_b   1.000
_cell.length_c   1.000
_cell.angle_alpha   90.00
_cell.angle_beta   90.00
_cell.angle_gamma   90.00
#
_symmetry.space_group_name_H-M   'P 1'
#
loop_
_entity.id
_entity.type
_entity.pdbx_description
1 polymer ?
#
loop_
_entity_poly.entity_id
_entity_poly.type
_entity_poly.pdbx_seq_one_letter_code
_entity_poly.pdbx_strand_id
1 'polypeptide(L)'
;MEENLGGLNLSWSSTYSYITDLHPDTVEFSPDCHIVLCGCYELNETTGIRCGSLYSFSSKNGLDFSIDGNYLCPGVLDLSWINNTTVLSAHADGTLGMWLLNGLAMKPCFYEVHPGCILLSVENYHGK
;
A
#
# COMPACT_ATOMS: atom_id res chain seq x y z
N MET A 1 -31.16 25.78 -0.15
CA MET A 1 -31.02 25.76 -1.61
C MET A 1 -30.50 24.35 -1.92
N GLU A 2 -31.42 23.41 -2.07
CA GLU A 2 -31.12 22.01 -2.40
C GLU A 2 -30.90 21.93 -3.91
N GLU A 3 -29.72 21.51 -4.34
CA GLU A 3 -29.50 21.19 -5.75
C GLU A 3 -30.06 19.79 -6.03
N ASN A 4 -31.07 19.79 -6.91
CA ASN A 4 -31.79 18.61 -7.36
C ASN A 4 -30.94 17.90 -8.43
N LEU A 5 -29.97 17.10 -7.99
CA LEU A 5 -29.25 16.18 -8.87
C LEU A 5 -30.17 14.99 -9.15
N GLY A 6 -30.67 14.88 -10.38
CA GLY A 6 -31.52 13.78 -10.83
C GLY A 6 -30.95 12.42 -10.36
N GLY A 7 -31.80 11.65 -9.68
CA GLY A 7 -31.42 10.50 -8.86
C GLY A 7 -30.56 9.47 -9.60
N LEU A 8 -29.25 9.58 -9.45
CA LEU A 8 -28.33 8.49 -9.74
C LEU A 8 -28.56 7.41 -8.69
N ASN A 9 -29.13 6.28 -9.11
CA ASN A 9 -29.17 5.08 -8.28
C ASN A 9 -27.73 4.57 -8.10
N LEU A 10 -27.06 5.05 -7.05
CA LEU A 10 -25.77 4.53 -6.63
C LEU A 10 -25.97 3.16 -5.99
N SER A 11 -25.44 2.12 -6.63
CA SER A 11 -25.38 0.77 -6.06
C SER A 11 -23.96 0.45 -5.63
N TRP A 12 -23.79 -0.02 -4.41
CA TRP A 12 -22.53 -0.54 -3.91
C TRP A 12 -22.45 -2.05 -4.16
N SER A 13 -21.35 -2.51 -4.72
CA SER A 13 -21.05 -3.93 -4.87
C SER A 13 -19.58 -4.19 -4.54
N SER A 14 -19.30 -5.36 -3.97
CA SER A 14 -17.94 -5.87 -3.80
C SER A 14 -17.63 -6.80 -4.96
N THR A 15 -16.48 -6.61 -5.61
CA THR A 15 -16.01 -7.50 -6.68
C THR A 15 -15.11 -8.60 -6.13
N TYR A 16 -14.23 -8.25 -5.18
CA TYR A 16 -13.29 -9.16 -4.54
C TYR A 16 -13.12 -8.81 -3.06
N SER A 17 -12.74 -9.80 -2.26
CA SER A 17 -12.41 -9.65 -0.85
C SER A 17 -11.33 -10.65 -0.47
N TYR A 18 -10.38 -10.20 0.34
CA TYR A 18 -9.25 -11.00 0.83
C TYR A 18 -9.15 -10.84 2.34
N ILE A 19 -8.72 -11.91 3.01
CA ILE A 19 -8.42 -11.90 4.44
C ILE A 19 -6.91 -11.98 4.60
N THR A 20 -6.35 -11.08 5.39
CA THR A 20 -4.95 -11.03 5.78
C THR A 20 -4.76 -11.62 7.17
N ASP A 21 -3.54 -12.05 7.48
CA ASP A 21 -3.22 -12.61 8.81
C ASP A 21 -3.10 -11.53 9.89
N LEU A 22 -2.83 -10.28 9.47
CA LEU A 22 -2.66 -9.09 10.31
C LEU A 22 -3.67 -8.02 9.88
N HIS A 23 -3.98 -7.06 10.76
CA HIS A 23 -4.84 -5.93 10.43
C HIS A 23 -4.31 -5.13 9.23
N PRO A 24 -5.13 -4.84 8.21
CA PRO A 24 -4.80 -3.88 7.16
C PRO A 24 -4.84 -2.44 7.68
N ASP A 25 -3.73 -1.72 7.57
CA ASP A 25 -3.61 -0.34 8.05
C ASP A 25 -3.52 0.69 6.93
N THR A 26 -3.00 0.29 5.77
CA THR A 26 -2.90 1.16 4.59
C THR A 26 -3.11 0.37 3.31
N VAL A 27 -3.74 1.01 2.32
CA VAL A 27 -3.94 0.46 0.98
C VAL A 27 -3.63 1.53 -0.04
N GLU A 28 -2.80 1.20 -1.03
CA GLU A 28 -2.42 2.15 -2.08
C GLU A 28 -2.39 1.47 -3.46
N PHE A 29 -3.00 2.14 -4.44
CA PHE A 29 -2.98 1.70 -5.84
C PHE A 29 -1.74 2.27 -6.53
N SER A 30 -1.14 1.48 -7.42
CA SER A 30 -0.13 1.99 -8.34
C SER A 30 -0.71 3.12 -9.20
N PRO A 31 0.13 4.05 -9.71
CA PRO A 31 -0.37 5.15 -10.54
C PRO A 31 -1.11 4.71 -11.80
N ASP A 32 -0.81 3.53 -12.35
CA ASP A 32 -1.51 2.91 -13.46
C ASP A 32 -2.69 2.00 -13.06
N CYS A 33 -2.99 1.90 -11.76
CA CYS A 33 -4.08 1.11 -11.19
C CYS A 33 -4.02 -0.41 -11.48
N HIS A 34 -2.87 -0.94 -11.88
CA HIS A 34 -2.71 -2.38 -12.13
C HIS A 34 -2.24 -3.16 -10.90
N ILE A 35 -1.72 -2.48 -9.88
CA ILE A 35 -1.22 -3.10 -8.65
C ILE A 35 -1.85 -2.40 -7.46
N VAL A 36 -2.19 -3.19 -6.44
CA VAL A 36 -2.62 -2.71 -5.12
C VAL A 36 -1.65 -3.25 -4.10
N LEU A 37 -1.23 -2.38 -3.19
CA LEU A 37 -0.47 -2.76 -2.02
C LEU A 37 -1.34 -2.58 -0.80
N CYS A 38 -1.26 -3.55 0.11
CA CYS A 38 -1.93 -3.51 1.40
C CYS A 38 -0.87 -3.72 2.48
N GLY A 39 -0.62 -2.67 3.26
CA GLY A 39 0.28 -2.69 4.38
C GLY A 39 -0.45 -3.08 5.66
N CYS A 40 0.16 -3.97 6.43
CA CYS A 40 -0.35 -4.45 7.70
C CYS A 40 0.67 -4.24 8.82
N TYR A 41 0.16 -4.02 10.03
CA TYR A 41 0.92 -3.88 11.26
C TYR A 41 0.13 -4.42 12.46
N GLU A 42 0.85 -5.09 13.36
CA GLU A 42 0.33 -5.44 14.68
C GLU A 42 1.39 -5.24 15.75
N LEU A 43 0.95 -4.84 16.95
CA LEU A 43 1.76 -4.81 18.16
C LEU A 43 1.28 -5.89 19.11
N ASN A 44 2.17 -6.84 19.45
CA ASN A 44 1.88 -7.72 20.56
C ASN A 44 2.08 -6.95 21.88
N GLU A 45 0.98 -6.56 22.53
CA GLU A 45 1.02 -5.77 23.78
C GLU A 45 1.74 -6.50 24.94
N THR A 46 1.81 -7.83 24.91
CA THR A 46 2.46 -8.61 25.97
C THR A 46 3.96 -8.69 25.77
N THR A 47 4.43 -8.93 24.54
CA THR A 47 5.85 -9.12 24.23
C THR A 47 6.55 -7.85 23.75
N GLY A 48 5.78 -6.84 23.35
CA GLY A 48 6.28 -5.61 22.70
C GLY A 48 6.81 -5.83 21.28
N ILE A 49 6.64 -7.03 20.72
CA ILE A 49 7.10 -7.36 19.36
C ILE A 49 6.14 -6.72 18.36
N ARG A 50 6.72 -5.98 17.41
CA ARG A 50 6.03 -5.47 16.22
C ARG A 50 6.18 -6.47 15.08
N CYS A 51 5.10 -6.71 14.36
CA CYS A 51 5.12 -7.47 13.11
C CYS A 51 4.30 -6.76 12.05
N GLY A 52 4.61 -7.07 10.80
CA GLY A 52 3.91 -6.53 9.66
C GLY A 52 4.11 -7.34 8.41
N SER A 53 3.27 -7.00 7.44
CA SER A 53 3.26 -7.63 6.12
C SER A 53 2.92 -6.58 5.08
N LEU A 54 3.56 -6.68 3.91
CA LEU A 54 3.12 -6.01 2.70
C LEU A 54 2.52 -7.05 1.77
N TYR A 55 1.22 -6.97 1.53
CA TYR A 55 0.54 -7.78 0.51
C TYR A 55 0.54 -7.04 -0.81
N SER A 56 0.84 -7.74 -1.90
CA SER A 56 0.74 -7.22 -3.26
C SER A 56 -0.34 -7.96 -4.04
N PHE A 57 -1.14 -7.20 -4.77
CA PHE A 57 -2.17 -7.70 -5.66
C PHE A 57 -1.99 -7.09 -7.04
N SER A 58 -2.25 -7.86 -8.09
CA SER A 58 -2.21 -7.36 -9.47
C SER A 58 -3.50 -7.66 -10.21
N SER A 59 -3.78 -6.82 -11.20
CA SER A 59 -4.91 -6.96 -12.10
C SER A 59 -4.46 -6.72 -13.54
N LYS A 60 -4.92 -7.57 -14.46
CA LYS A 60 -4.64 -7.40 -15.89
C LYS A 60 -5.44 -6.26 -16.50
N ASN A 61 -6.65 -6.02 -15.99
CA ASN A 61 -7.60 -5.06 -16.56
C ASN A 61 -8.00 -3.93 -15.59
N GLY A 62 -7.34 -3.83 -14.44
CA GLY A 62 -7.66 -2.86 -13.36
C GLY A 62 -8.92 -3.19 -12.55
N LEU A 63 -9.57 -4.32 -12.80
CA LEU A 63 -10.83 -4.71 -12.17
C LEU A 63 -10.78 -6.09 -11.50
N ASP A 64 -9.83 -6.94 -11.89
CA ASP A 64 -9.68 -8.34 -11.50
C ASP A 64 -8.40 -8.57 -10.68
N PHE A 65 -8.39 -8.11 -9.43
CA PHE A 65 -7.21 -8.23 -8.58
C PHE A 65 -7.02 -9.66 -8.07
N SER A 66 -5.78 -10.12 -8.00
CA SER A 66 -5.37 -11.37 -7.35
C SER A 66 -4.11 -11.17 -6.52
N ILE A 67 -3.97 -11.88 -5.41
CA ILE A 67 -2.78 -11.84 -4.56
C ILE A 67 -1.56 -12.41 -5.29
N ASP A 68 -0.47 -11.65 -5.32
CA ASP A 68 0.81 -12.06 -5.91
C ASP A 68 1.84 -12.44 -4.86
N GLY A 69 1.80 -11.78 -3.69
CA GLY A 69 2.82 -11.95 -2.66
C GLY A 69 2.45 -11.38 -1.31
N ASN A 70 3.16 -11.85 -0.29
CA ASN A 70 3.16 -11.36 1.08
C ASN A 70 4.61 -11.26 1.54
N TYR A 71 5.04 -10.06 1.93
CA TYR A 71 6.41 -9.75 2.35
C TYR A 71 6.42 -9.33 3.81
N LEU A 72 7.04 -10.15 4.66
CA LEU A 72 7.20 -9.82 6.07
C LEU A 72 8.09 -8.58 6.25
N CYS A 73 7.66 -7.68 7.11
CA CYS A 73 8.37 -6.43 7.41
C CYS A 73 8.05 -5.97 8.85
N PRO A 74 8.69 -4.91 9.36
CA PRO A 74 8.50 -4.45 10.74
C PRO A 74 7.11 -3.87 11.09
N GLY A 75 6.16 -3.83 10.15
CA GLY A 75 4.88 -3.13 10.29
C GLY A 75 4.76 -2.01 9.30
N VAL A 76 3.80 -2.03 8.37
CA VAL A 76 3.59 -0.93 7.42
C VAL A 76 2.53 0.01 7.96
N LEU A 77 2.91 1.27 8.17
CA LEU A 77 1.99 2.32 8.66
C LEU A 77 1.51 3.25 7.54
N ASP A 78 2.32 3.43 6.50
CA ASP A 78 1.98 4.25 5.35
C ASP A 78 2.70 3.77 4.09
N LEU A 79 2.12 4.07 2.93
CA LEU A 79 2.63 3.73 1.61
C LEU A 79 2.60 4.96 0.71
N SER A 80 3.61 5.10 -0.15
CA SER A 80 3.60 6.08 -1.23
C SER A 80 4.28 5.55 -2.47
N TRP A 81 3.55 5.48 -3.58
CA TRP A 81 4.15 5.21 -4.88
C TRP A 81 4.98 6.41 -5.37
N ILE A 82 6.20 6.12 -5.85
CA ILE A 82 7.11 7.11 -6.44
C ILE A 82 6.97 7.13 -7.96
N ASN A 83 6.64 5.97 -8.53
CA ASN A 83 6.35 5.69 -9.93
C ASN A 83 5.78 4.26 -10.02
N ASN A 84 5.38 3.78 -11.20
CA ASN A 84 4.81 2.44 -11.39
C ASN A 84 5.71 1.25 -10.96
N THR A 85 6.98 1.48 -10.60
CA THR A 85 7.94 0.42 -10.28
C THR A 85 8.61 0.58 -8.92
N THR A 86 8.30 1.64 -8.17
CA THR A 86 8.95 1.93 -6.88
C THR A 86 7.92 2.47 -5.90
N VAL A 87 7.86 1.85 -4.72
CA VAL A 87 7.05 2.32 -3.60
C VAL A 87 7.96 2.58 -2.39
N LEU A 88 7.57 3.55 -1.56
CA LEU A 88 8.12 3.76 -0.23
C LEU A 88 7.10 3.34 0.82
N SER A 89 7.58 2.79 1.93
CA SER A 89 6.76 2.44 3.09
C SER A 89 7.36 2.98 4.37
N ALA A 90 6.54 3.59 5.21
CA ALA A 90 6.94 3.96 6.57
C ALA A 90 6.67 2.78 7.50
N HIS A 91 7.66 2.38 8.29
CA HIS A 91 7.50 1.26 9.22
C HIS A 91 7.36 1.64 10.69
N ALA A 92 6.72 0.77 11.45
CA ALA A 92 6.46 0.95 12.87
C ALA A 92 7.71 0.91 13.76
N ASP A 93 8.84 0.42 13.26
CA ASP A 93 10.14 0.49 13.94
C ASP A 93 10.95 1.76 13.60
N GLY A 94 10.41 2.64 12.75
CA GLY A 94 11.08 3.86 12.30
C GLY A 94 11.92 3.68 11.02
N THR A 95 12.01 2.48 10.47
CA THR A 95 12.66 2.26 9.17
C THR A 95 11.78 2.70 8.00
N LEU A 96 12.43 3.01 6.88
CA LEU A 96 11.80 3.19 5.58
C LEU A 96 12.04 1.95 4.73
N GLY A 97 10.98 1.37 4.16
CA GLY A 97 11.08 0.40 3.07
C GLY A 97 11.06 1.09 1.73
N MET A 98 11.98 0.72 0.84
CA MET A 98 11.88 0.97 -0.59
C MET A 98 11.67 -0.37 -1.27
N TRP A 99 10.57 -0.50 -2.00
CA TRP A 99 10.23 -1.73 -2.70
C TRP A 99 10.31 -1.49 -4.20
N LEU A 100 11.19 -2.25 -4.84
CA LEU A 100 11.40 -2.20 -6.28
C LEU A 100 10.66 -3.38 -6.91
N LEU A 101 9.78 -3.07 -7.86
CA LEU A 101 9.09 -4.10 -8.62
C LEU A 101 10.06 -4.78 -9.59
N ASN A 102 10.02 -6.10 -9.59
CA ASN A 102 10.67 -6.94 -10.58
C ASN A 102 9.63 -7.91 -11.15
N GLY A 103 8.91 -7.46 -12.18
CA GLY A 103 7.66 -8.09 -12.58
C GLY A 103 6.60 -7.88 -11.50
N LEU A 104 5.99 -8.97 -11.02
CA LEU A 104 5.01 -8.95 -9.91
C LEU A 104 5.66 -9.11 -8.52
N ALA A 105 6.95 -9.42 -8.47
CA ALA A 105 7.66 -9.60 -7.21
C ALA A 105 8.19 -8.25 -6.69
N MET A 106 8.13 -8.06 -5.38
CA MET A 106 8.70 -6.91 -4.69
C MET A 106 10.06 -7.25 -4.11
N LYS A 107 11.06 -6.42 -4.40
CA LYS A 107 12.38 -6.49 -3.77
C LYS A 107 12.52 -5.38 -2.72
N PRO A 108 12.62 -5.71 -1.41
CA PRO A 108 12.81 -4.71 -0.38
C PRO A 108 14.26 -4.21 -0.26
N CYS A 109 14.39 -2.95 0.11
CA CYS A 109 15.58 -2.34 0.69
C CYS A 109 15.14 -1.49 1.88
N PHE A 110 15.71 -1.72 3.07
CA PHE A 110 15.33 -1.01 4.29
C PHE A 110 16.40 0.00 4.68
N TYR A 111 15.95 1.17 5.12
CA TYR A 111 16.81 2.28 5.51
C TYR A 111 16.42 2.77 6.91
N GLU A 112 17.42 2.99 7.75
CA GLU A 112 17.23 3.68 9.03
C GLU A 112 16.93 5.16 8.76
N VAL A 113 15.87 5.67 9.37
CA VAL A 113 15.53 7.08 9.31
C VAL A 113 15.61 7.65 10.72
N HIS A 114 16.26 8.81 10.86
CA HIS A 114 16.37 9.44 12.17
C HIS A 114 14.98 9.85 12.69
N PRO A 115 14.68 9.66 13.99
CA PRO A 115 13.43 10.14 14.56
C PRO A 115 13.20 11.62 14.26
N GLY A 116 11.99 11.97 13.80
CA GLY A 116 11.62 13.35 13.46
C GLY A 116 11.88 13.75 12.00
N CYS A 117 12.36 12.85 11.14
CA CYS A 117 12.41 13.10 9.71
C CYS A 117 11.04 12.91 9.04
N ILE A 118 10.70 13.81 8.11
CA ILE A 118 9.55 13.66 7.21
C ILE A 118 10.09 13.23 5.85
N LEU A 119 9.49 12.19 5.27
CA LEU A 119 9.75 11.80 3.90
C LEU A 119 8.71 12.48 3.00
N LEU A 120 9.18 13.29 2.05
CA LEU A 120 8.32 13.86 1.03
C LEU A 120 8.69 13.20 -0.31
N SER A 121 7.78 12.40 -0.83
CA SER A 121 7.83 11.99 -2.24
C SER A 121 7.16 13.07 -3.08
N VAL A 122 7.84 13.52 -4.14
CA VAL A 122 7.26 14.41 -5.15
C VAL A 122 7.45 13.75 -6.49
N GLU A 123 6.35 13.37 -7.14
CA GLU A 123 6.37 12.92 -8.51
C GLU A 123 6.48 14.13 -9.43
N ASN A 124 7.57 14.23 -10.21
CA ASN A 124 7.72 15.30 -11.20
C ASN A 124 6.82 14.99 -12.41
N TYR A 125 5.67 15.67 -12.49
CA TYR A 125 4.79 15.57 -13.65
C TYR A 125 5.45 16.25 -14.88
N HIS A 126 6.01 15.45 -15.78
CA HIS A 126 6.38 15.91 -17.12
C HIS A 126 5.21 15.67 -18.07
N GLY A 127 4.35 16.68 -18.22
CA GLY A 127 3.29 16.68 -19.22
C GLY A 127 3.86 16.46 -20.62
N LYS A 128 3.19 15.61 -21.41
CA LYS A 128 3.37 15.56 -22.86
C LYS A 128 2.53 16.64 -23.53
#